data_AF-L8P6M8-F1
#
_entry.id   AF-L8P6M8-F1
#
_cell.length_a   1.000
_cell.length_b   1.000
_cell.length_c   1.000
_cell.angle_alpha   90.00
_cell.angle_beta   90.00
_cell.angle_gamma   90.00
#
_symmetry.space_group_name_H-M   'P 1'
#
loop_
_entity.id
_entity.type
_entity.pdbx_description
1 polymer ?
#
loop_
_entity_poly.entity_id
_entity_poly.type
_entity_poly.pdbx_seq_one_letter_code
_entity_poly.pdbx_strand_id
1 'polypeptide(L)' 'MVASRAGRRVETAVRRGVVEVSEVTRSGSVVRTARFMANRVLALVEQPVPREDSSEKSTDKPGQAGRPLGEDPET' A
#
# COMPACT_ATOMS: atom_id res chain seq x y z
N MET A 1 7.89 -10.24 -4.98
CA MET A 1 8.44 -9.95 -3.63
C MET A 1 7.66 -8.77 -3.07
N VAL A 2 6.90 -9.00 -1.99
CA VAL A 2 5.77 -8.14 -1.59
C VAL A 2 6.26 -6.79 -1.05
N ALA A 3 5.76 -5.71 -1.63
CA ALA A 3 6.02 -4.35 -1.16
C ALA A 3 5.13 -4.04 0.06
N SER A 4 5.72 -3.47 1.10
CA SER A 4 5.06 -3.10 2.37
C SER A 4 4.14 -1.89 2.24
N ARG A 5 3.50 -1.47 3.34
CA ARG A 5 2.53 -0.34 3.45
C ARG A 5 2.96 0.97 2.77
N ALA A 6 4.27 1.24 2.68
CA ALA A 6 4.83 2.42 1.99
C ALA A 6 5.38 2.11 0.59
N GLY A 7 5.10 0.92 0.04
CA GLY A 7 5.59 0.46 -1.26
C GLY A 7 7.07 0.06 -1.27
N ARG A 8 7.69 -0.20 -0.11
CA ARG A 8 9.11 -0.55 0.00
C ARG A 8 9.30 -2.02 0.36
N ARG A 9 10.39 -2.63 -0.11
CA ARG A 9 10.74 -4.05 0.10
C ARG A 9 12.17 -4.19 0.60
N VAL A 10 12.48 -5.34 1.19
CA VAL A 10 13.84 -5.66 1.67
C VAL A 10 14.55 -6.53 0.63
N GLU A 11 15.75 -6.14 0.25
CA GLU A 11 16.68 -6.93 -0.54
C GLU A 11 17.83 -7.41 0.34
N THR A 12 18.37 -8.59 0.02
CA THR A 12 19.50 -9.19 0.75
C THR A 12 20.54 -9.70 -0.23
N ALA A 13 21.79 -9.35 0.01
CA ALA A 13 22.95 -9.84 -0.74
C ALA A 13 23.99 -10.42 0.22
N VAL A 14 24.47 -11.62 -0.09
CA VAL A 14 25.57 -12.25 0.66
C VAL A 14 26.85 -12.12 -0.15
N ARG A 15 27.88 -11.51 0.44
CA ARG A 15 29.17 -11.25 -0.20
C ARG A 15 30.30 -11.44 0.81
N ARG A 16 31.27 -12.32 0.49
CA ARG A 16 32.52 -12.49 1.26
C ARG A 16 32.31 -12.58 2.78
N GLY A 17 31.37 -13.40 3.24
CA GLY A 17 31.09 -13.59 4.67
C GLY A 17 30.31 -12.46 5.34
N VAL A 18 29.71 -11.57 4.54
CA VAL A 18 28.89 -10.46 5.02
C VAL A 18 27.53 -10.48 4.35
N VAL A 19 26.49 -10.25 5.15
CA VAL A 19 25.13 -10.05 4.66
C VAL A 19 24.84 -8.55 4.60
N GLU A 20 24.56 -8.06 3.40
CA GLU A 20 24.08 -6.70 3.15
C GLU A 20 22.56 -6.75 3.01
N VAL A 21 21.88 -5.84 3.70
CA VAL A 21 20.43 -5.72 3.69
C VAL A 21 20.07 -4.30 3.30
N SER A 22 19.19 -4.16 2.32
CA SER A 22 18.77 -2.86 1.80
C SER A 22 17.26 -2.78 1.75
N GLU A 23 16.70 -1.71 2.28
CA GLU A 23 15.31 -1.35 2.04
C GLU A 23 15.24 -0.54 0.74
N VAL A 24 14.49 -1.02 -0.24
CA VAL A 24 14.37 -0.40 -1.57
C VAL A 24 12.94 0.04 -1.83
N THR A 25 12.78 1.15 -2.55
CA THR A 25 11.48 1.61 -3.05
C THR A 25 10.91 0.66 -4.09
N ARG A 26 9.66 0.90 -4.50
CA ARG A 26 9.02 0.21 -5.62
C ARG A 26 9.81 0.37 -6.93
N SER A 27 10.44 1.53 -7.15
CA SER A 27 11.28 1.82 -8.32
C SER A 27 12.72 1.29 -8.21
N GLY A 28 13.08 0.66 -7.09
CA GLY A 28 14.41 0.07 -6.88
C GLY A 28 15.45 1.01 -6.26
N SER A 29 15.08 2.23 -5.86
CA SER A 29 16.00 3.14 -5.18
C SER A 29 16.22 2.70 -3.73
N VAL A 30 17.47 2.68 -3.26
CA VAL A 30 17.81 2.32 -1.87
C VAL A 30 17.44 3.46 -0.92
N VAL A 31 16.74 3.14 0.16
CA VAL A 31 16.31 4.09 1.20
C VAL A 31 17.13 3.92 2.47
N ARG A 32 17.44 2.68 2.84
CA ARG A 32 18.26 2.34 4.02
C ARG A 32 19.11 1.12 3.73
N THR A 33 20.25 1.03 4.40
CA THR A 33 21.18 -0.09 4.29
C THR A 33 21.70 -0.51 5.66
N ALA A 34 22.01 -1.79 5.80
CA ALA A 34 22.66 -2.38 6.96
C ALA A 34 23.62 -3.49 6.53
N ARG A 35 24.69 -3.70 7.32
CA ARG A 35 25.71 -4.72 7.07
C ARG A 35 25.87 -5.59 8.32
N PHE A 36 25.74 -6.91 8.14
CA PHE A 36 25.91 -7.89 9.21
C PHE A 36 27.17 -8.69 8.93
N MET A 37 28.18 -8.53 9.80
CA MET A 37 29.46 -9.25 9.73
C MET A 37 29.35 -10.66 10.33
N ALA A 38 28.24 -11.35 10.03
CA ALA A 38 27.96 -12.70 10.46
C ALA A 38 27.46 -13.52 9.27
N ASN A 39 27.86 -14.79 9.22
CA ASN A 39 27.50 -15.67 8.11
C ASN A 39 26.03 -16.10 8.12
N ARG A 40 25.34 -15.95 9.26
CA ARG A 40 23.94 -16.35 9.44
C ARG A 40 23.18 -15.21 10.11
N VAL A 41 22.09 -14.78 9.48
CA VAL A 41 21.22 -13.69 9.95
C VAL A 41 19.79 -14.19 9.95
N LEU A 42 19.08 -13.98 11.06
CA LEU A 42 17.64 -14.18 11.16
C LEU A 42 16.97 -12.81 11.25
N ALA A 43 15.90 -12.61 10.49
CA ALA A 43 15.14 -11.37 10.50
C ALA A 43 13.66 -11.67 10.73
N LEU A 44 13.05 -10.91 11.65
CA LEU A 44 11.61 -10.84 11.79
C LEU A 44 11.14 -9.60 11.04
N VAL A 45 10.23 -9.82 10.09
CA VAL A 45 9.68 -8.75 9.25
C VAL A 45 8.18 -8.73 9.47
N GLU A 46 7.65 -7.55 9.78
CA GLU A 46 6.21 -7.34 9.83
C GLU A 46 5.65 -7.40 8.40
N GLN A 47 4.73 -8.33 8.15
CA GLN A 47 4.03 -8.41 6.89
C GLN A 47 2.89 -7.37 6.88
N PRO A 48 2.75 -6.55 5.82
CA PRO A 48 1.60 -5.67 5.69
C PRO A 48 0.30 -6.49 5.73
N VAL A 49 -0.63 -6.08 6.60
CA VAL A 49 -1.99 -6.61 6.62
C VAL A 49 -2.71 -6.14 5.35
N PRO A 50 -3.28 -7.04 4.53
CA PRO A 50 -4.13 -6.65 3.40
C PRO A 50 -5.26 -5.78 3.92
N ARG A 51 -5.42 -4.57 3.38
CA ARG A 51 -6.62 -3.78 3.60
C ARG A 51 -7.61 -4.16 2.51
N GLU A 52 -8.85 -4.46 2.90
CA GLU A 52 -9.97 -4.45 1.97
C GLU A 52 -9.96 -3.06 1.30
N ASP A 53 -9.76 -3.03 -0.01
CA ASP A 53 -9.74 -1.78 -0.76
C ASP A 53 -11.10 -1.10 -0.58
N SER A 54 -11.17 -0.10 0.29
CA SER A 54 -12.36 0.74 0.45
C SER A 54 -12.44 1.73 -0.72
N SER A 55 -12.45 1.21 -1.93
CA SER A 55 -12.63 1.97 -3.16
C SER A 55 -13.98 1.60 -3.77
N GLU A 56 -15.07 2.05 -3.13
CA GLU A 56 -16.39 2.21 -3.76
C GLU A 56 -17.41 2.83 -2.77
N LYS A 57 -17.17 4.08 -2.39
CA LYS A 57 -18.26 5.00 -2.00
C LYS A 57 -17.99 6.41 -2.53
N SER A 58 -17.66 6.53 -3.81
CA SER A 58 -18.19 7.67 -4.55
C SER A 58 -19.67 7.35 -4.76
N THR A 59 -20.50 7.80 -3.82
CA THR A 59 -21.95 7.84 -4.03
C THR A 59 -22.14 8.85 -5.16
N ASP A 60 -22.16 8.35 -6.40
CA ASP A 60 -22.77 9.05 -7.50
C ASP A 60 -24.24 9.22 -7.09
N LYS A 61 -24.59 10.41 -6.60
CA LYS A 61 -25.98 10.81 -6.43
C LYS A 61 -26.41 11.28 -7.82
N PRO A 62 -27.20 10.50 -8.58
CA PRO A 62 -27.82 11.07 -9.76
C PRO A 62 -28.88 12.07 -9.30
N GLY A 63 -28.64 13.34 -9.63
CA GLY A 63 -29.66 14.37 -9.85
C GLY A 63 -30.80 14.48 -8.85
N GLN A 64 -30.60 15.26 -7.78
CA GLN A 64 -31.71 16.02 -7.20
C GLN A 64 -31.97 17.23 -8.11
N ALA A 65 -32.59 16.99 -9.27
CA ALA A 65 -33.09 18.03 -10.15
C ALA A 65 -34.50 17.64 -10.60
N GLY A 66 -35.49 18.42 -10.16
CA GLY A 66 -36.80 18.53 -10.81
C GLY A 66 -37.79 17.41 -10.55
N ARG A 67 -38.55 17.48 -9.45
CA ARG A 67 -39.96 17.12 -9.47
C ARG A 67 -40.76 18.39 -9.18
N PRO A 68 -41.45 19.01 -10.14
CA PRO A 68 -42.45 20.00 -9.81
C PRO A 68 -43.57 19.29 -9.03
N LEU A 69 -43.91 19.83 -7.87
CA LEU A 69 -45.05 19.39 -7.09
C LEU A 69 -46.32 19.61 -7.93
N GLY A 70 -47.20 18.62 -7.94
CA GLY A 70 -48.22 18.40 -8.95
C GLY A 70 -49.23 19.54 -9.15
N GLU A 71 -49.75 19.55 -10.37
CA GLU A 71 -50.96 20.27 -10.77
C GLU A 71 -52.17 19.79 -9.94
N ASP A 72 -52.93 20.79 -9.49
CA ASP A 72 -54.32 20.91 -9.01
C ASP A 72 -55.14 19.70 -8.54
N PRO A 73 -55.98 19.92 -7.51
CA PRO A 73 -57.37 19.53 -7.67
C PRO A 73 -58.39 20.64 -7.30
N GLU A 74 -59.29 20.85 -8.25
CA GLU A 74 -60.71 21.22 -8.16
C GLU A 74 -61.31 21.53 -6.76
N THR A 75 -61.82 22.76 -6.58
CA THR A 75 -63.24 23.14 -6.34
C THR A 75 -63.31 24.58 -5.84
#